data_AF-A0A356F9H3-F1
#
_entry.id   AF-A0A356F9H3-F1
#
_cell.length_a   1.000
_cell.length_b   1.000
_cell.length_c   1.000
_cell.angle_alpha   90.00
_cell.angle_beta   90.00
_cell.angle_gamma   90.00
#
_symmetry.space_group_name_H-M   'P 1'
#
loop_
_entity.id
_entity.type
_entity.pdbx_description
1 polymer ?
#
loop_
_entity_poly.entity_id
_entity_poly.type
_entity_poly.pdbx_seq_one_letter_code
_entity_poly.pdbx_strand_id
1 'polypeptide(L)'
;MLLVLFTSAEVFSQETKESTKKKSTQKSRQAAILFNTASRLYRQKNWQDAAATFGDFIKRYPRHEDALESHFARGYCYNRLKQHEKAVADLKIAGAQKGSRWSGDANFYLGRSLEALAEASPQASGRYGEAAEAYGQCAAIRLAALKTVAARQRPAALSANLRAFTS
;
A
#
# COMPACT_ATOMS: atom_id res chain seq x y z
N MET A 1 40.80 38.06 -33.79
CA MET A 1 39.99 38.72 -32.75
C MET A 1 38.53 38.44 -33.01
N LEU A 2 38.03 37.23 -32.73
CA LEU A 2 36.59 36.92 -32.70
C LEU A 2 36.38 35.49 -32.16
N LEU A 3 36.39 35.33 -30.84
CA LEU A 3 35.98 34.09 -30.18
C LEU A 3 35.97 34.38 -28.69
N VAL A 4 34.85 34.90 -28.15
CA VAL A 4 34.25 34.58 -26.83
C VAL A 4 33.02 35.48 -26.66
N LEU A 5 31.97 35.33 -27.47
CA LEU A 5 30.65 35.88 -27.15
C LEU A 5 29.55 34.83 -27.37
N PHE A 6 29.84 33.58 -27.00
CA PHE A 6 28.78 32.60 -26.73
C PHE A 6 28.20 32.91 -25.35
N THR A 7 27.19 33.79 -25.37
CA THR A 7 25.95 33.69 -24.57
C THR A 7 26.11 33.21 -23.12
N SER A 8 26.44 34.15 -22.22
CA SER A 8 26.29 34.00 -20.76
C SER A 8 24.89 33.54 -20.33
N ALA A 9 23.87 33.73 -21.19
CA ALA A 9 22.50 33.27 -20.98
C ALA A 9 22.30 31.75 -21.19
N GLU A 10 23.07 31.08 -22.06
CA GLU A 10 22.94 29.63 -22.31
C GLU A 10 23.64 28.79 -21.24
N VAL A 11 24.77 29.27 -20.71
CA VAL A 11 25.50 28.62 -19.60
C VAL A 11 24.64 28.61 -18.31
N PHE A 12 23.94 29.71 -18.00
CA PHE A 12 23.03 29.79 -16.84
C PHE A 12 21.78 28.89 -16.99
N SER A 13 21.28 28.71 -18.22
CA SER A 13 20.18 27.78 -18.53
C SER A 13 20.59 26.30 -18.38
N GLN A 14 21.87 25.97 -18.53
CA GLN A 14 22.40 24.61 -18.35
C GLN A 14 22.54 24.25 -16.87
N GLU A 15 23.10 25.15 -16.05
CA GLU A 15 23.25 24.92 -14.60
C GLU A 15 21.92 24.76 -13.87
N THR A 16 20.88 25.49 -14.29
CA THR A 16 19.53 25.37 -13.71
C THR A 16 18.85 24.05 -14.10
N LYS A 17 19.08 23.54 -15.32
CA LYS A 17 18.56 22.24 -15.79
C LYS A 17 19.31 21.04 -15.17
N GLU A 18 20.63 21.13 -15.00
CA GLU A 18 21.40 20.10 -14.30
C GLU A 18 21.13 20.08 -12.80
N SER A 19 21.02 21.25 -12.15
CA SER A 19 20.66 21.35 -10.73
C SER A 19 19.26 20.79 -10.45
N THR A 20 18.29 21.06 -11.32
CA THR A 20 16.92 20.51 -11.19
C THR A 20 16.86 19.01 -11.49
N LYS A 21 17.60 18.51 -12.49
CA LYS A 21 17.70 17.07 -12.80
C LYS A 21 18.42 16.29 -11.69
N LYS A 22 19.52 16.81 -11.16
CA LYS A 22 20.26 16.18 -10.04
C LYS A 22 19.42 16.16 -8.76
N LYS A 23 18.64 17.21 -8.50
CA LYS A 23 17.71 17.29 -7.36
C LYS A 23 16.52 16.33 -7.52
N SER A 24 15.99 16.15 -8.73
CA SER A 24 14.92 15.16 -8.99
C SER A 24 15.42 13.72 -8.87
N THR A 25 16.63 13.43 -9.38
CA THR A 25 17.30 12.13 -9.22
C THR A 25 17.61 11.83 -7.74
N GLN A 26 18.07 12.82 -6.98
CA GLN A 26 18.33 12.66 -5.54
C GLN A 26 17.04 12.42 -4.74
N LYS A 27 15.96 13.14 -5.08
CA LYS A 27 14.64 12.97 -4.47
C LYS A 27 14.08 11.56 -4.75
N SER A 28 14.25 11.04 -5.96
CA SER A 28 13.87 9.67 -6.33
C SER A 28 14.68 8.61 -5.57
N ARG A 29 16.01 8.80 -5.42
CA ARG A 29 16.85 7.87 -4.65
C ARG A 29 16.44 7.81 -3.17
N GLN A 30 16.16 8.95 -2.56
CA GLN A 30 15.71 9.00 -1.17
C GLN A 30 14.33 8.36 -0.97
N ALA A 31 13.42 8.51 -1.93
CA ALA A 31 12.14 7.81 -1.94
C ALA A 31 12.36 6.29 -1.90
N ALA A 32 13.19 5.76 -2.81
CA ALA A 32 13.50 4.34 -2.85
C ALA A 32 14.11 3.81 -1.54
N ILE A 33 15.01 4.58 -0.90
CA ILE A 33 15.62 4.19 0.39
C ILE A 33 14.56 4.09 1.48
N LEU A 34 13.68 5.09 1.60
CA LEU A 34 12.63 5.12 2.61
C LEU A 34 11.63 3.98 2.40
N PHE A 35 11.18 3.78 1.16
CA PHE A 35 10.25 2.71 0.82
C PHE A 35 10.83 1.32 1.08
N ASN A 36 12.08 1.08 0.66
CA ASN A 36 12.76 -0.21 0.89
C ASN A 36 13.00 -0.48 2.38
N THR A 37 13.32 0.56 3.15
CA THR A 37 13.51 0.46 4.60
C THR A 37 12.19 0.11 5.29
N ALA A 38 11.11 0.82 4.97
CA ALA A 38 9.78 0.53 5.49
C ALA A 38 9.33 -0.89 5.12
N SER A 39 9.55 -1.31 3.88
CA SER A 39 9.24 -2.66 3.39
C SER A 39 10.03 -3.75 4.12
N ARG A 40 11.29 -3.49 4.47
CA ARG A 40 12.10 -4.43 5.26
C ARG A 40 11.55 -4.57 6.67
N LEU A 41 11.25 -3.45 7.34
CA LEU A 41 10.66 -3.43 8.68
C LEU A 41 9.30 -4.15 8.70
N TYR A 42 8.49 -3.93 7.67
CA TYR A 42 7.21 -4.62 7.47
C TYR A 42 7.39 -6.14 7.38
N ARG A 43 8.34 -6.64 6.57
CA ARG A 43 8.62 -8.08 6.47
C ARG A 43 9.12 -8.67 7.78
N GLN A 44 9.84 -7.89 8.57
CA GLN A 44 10.28 -8.25 9.92
C GLN A 44 9.15 -8.19 10.97
N LYS A 45 7.93 -7.80 10.58
CA LYS A 45 6.79 -7.59 11.47
C LYS A 45 7.03 -6.51 12.53
N ASN A 46 8.01 -5.64 12.32
CA ASN A 46 8.22 -4.47 13.14
C ASN A 46 7.21 -3.39 12.73
N TRP A 47 5.96 -3.59 13.14
CA TRP A 47 4.82 -2.80 12.67
C TRP A 47 4.94 -1.32 13.03
N GLN A 48 5.49 -1.01 14.20
CA GLN A 48 5.61 0.35 14.69
C GLN A 48 6.60 1.16 13.84
N ASP A 49 7.81 0.63 13.65
CA ASP A 49 8.84 1.32 12.86
C ASP A 49 8.49 1.32 11.37
N ALA A 50 7.86 0.25 10.87
CA ALA A 50 7.34 0.20 9.50
C ALA A 50 6.30 1.30 9.28
N ALA A 51 5.31 1.44 10.17
CA ALA A 51 4.29 2.47 10.05
C ALA A 51 4.87 3.89 10.10
N ALA A 52 5.85 4.13 10.98
CA ALA A 52 6.55 5.40 11.05
C ALA A 52 7.28 5.71 9.73
N THR A 53 8.05 4.76 9.21
CA THR A 53 8.86 4.93 8.00
C THR A 53 7.99 5.12 6.74
N PHE A 54 6.91 4.34 6.59
CA PHE A 54 5.92 4.57 5.53
C PHE A 54 5.26 5.94 5.67
N GLY A 55 5.01 6.40 6.91
CA GLY A 55 4.47 7.72 7.14
C GLY A 55 5.39 8.84 6.70
N ASP A 56 6.69 8.71 6.92
CA ASP A 56 7.69 9.64 6.42
C ASP A 56 7.77 9.63 4.90
N PHE A 57 7.67 8.45 4.29
CA PHE A 57 7.60 8.32 2.83
C PHE A 57 6.41 9.11 2.26
N ILE A 58 5.20 8.87 2.77
CA ILE A 58 3.97 9.54 2.31
C ILE A 58 4.07 11.06 2.47
N LYS A 59 4.59 11.54 3.61
CA LYS A 59 4.75 12.98 3.87
C LYS A 59 5.70 13.64 2.87
N ARG A 60 6.82 12.98 2.54
CA ARG A 60 7.87 13.55 1.68
C ARG A 60 7.60 13.35 0.18
N TYR A 61 6.90 12.28 -0.17
CA TYR A 61 6.64 11.85 -1.55
C TYR A 61 5.16 11.49 -1.81
N PRO A 62 4.21 12.40 -1.53
CA PRO A 62 2.77 12.09 -1.63
C PRO A 62 2.29 11.78 -3.07
N ARG A 63 3.07 12.14 -4.09
CA ARG A 63 2.78 11.88 -5.51
C ARG A 63 3.64 10.77 -6.13
N HIS A 64 4.41 10.04 -5.32
CA HIS A 64 5.20 8.91 -5.82
C HIS A 64 4.30 7.73 -6.18
N GLU A 65 4.73 6.89 -7.12
CA GLU A 65 4.00 5.68 -7.51
C GLU A 65 3.73 4.75 -6.31
N ASP A 66 4.71 4.62 -5.41
CA ASP A 66 4.59 3.82 -4.18
C ASP A 66 3.83 4.52 -3.04
N ALA A 67 3.33 5.74 -3.22
CA ALA A 67 2.61 6.45 -2.15
C ALA A 67 1.34 5.70 -1.75
N LEU A 68 0.63 5.15 -2.73
CA LEU A 68 -0.58 4.37 -2.49
C LEU A 68 -0.28 3.03 -1.79
N GLU A 69 0.78 2.34 -2.19
CA GLU A 69 1.26 1.14 -1.51
C GLU A 69 1.66 1.47 -0.06
N SER A 70 2.34 2.59 0.15
CA SER A 70 2.74 3.05 1.48
C SER A 70 1.54 3.32 2.38
N HIS A 71 0.46 3.89 1.84
CA HIS A 71 -0.80 4.04 2.58
C HIS A 71 -1.37 2.68 2.97
N PHE A 72 -1.47 1.74 2.02
CA PHE A 72 -1.94 0.40 2.32
C PHE A 72 -1.09 -0.29 3.41
N ALA A 73 0.24 -0.29 3.24
CA ALA A 73 1.15 -0.97 4.14
C ALA A 73 1.16 -0.34 5.53
N ARG A 74 1.12 1.00 5.64
CA ARG A 74 0.99 1.71 6.91
C ARG A 74 -0.35 1.42 7.59
N GLY A 75 -1.44 1.45 6.83
CA GLY A 75 -2.77 1.11 7.32
C GLY A 75 -2.86 -0.33 7.84
N TYR A 76 -2.24 -1.28 7.13
CA TYR A 76 -2.09 -2.65 7.61
C TYR A 76 -1.27 -2.72 8.90
N CYS A 77 -0.14 -2.02 8.98
CA CYS A 77 0.67 -1.97 10.21
C CYS A 77 -0.15 -1.45 11.40
N TYR A 78 -0.93 -0.38 11.21
CA TYR A 78 -1.82 0.13 12.25
C TYR A 78 -2.91 -0.87 12.65
N ASN A 79 -3.49 -1.61 11.69
CA ASN A 79 -4.42 -2.68 12.00
C ASN A 79 -3.76 -3.77 12.88
N ARG A 80 -2.51 -4.15 12.58
CA ARG A 80 -1.74 -5.10 13.40
C ARG A 80 -1.41 -4.58 14.80
N LEU A 81 -1.26 -3.26 14.95
CA LEU A 81 -1.04 -2.57 16.21
C LEU A 81 -2.34 -2.27 16.98
N LYS A 82 -3.51 -2.71 16.48
CA LYS A 82 -4.85 -2.38 17.01
C LYS A 82 -5.17 -0.87 17.03
N GLN A 83 -4.44 -0.06 16.26
CA GLN A 83 -4.68 1.37 16.10
C GLN A 83 -5.70 1.56 14.96
N HIS A 84 -6.92 1.08 15.18
CA HIS A 84 -7.93 0.92 14.13
C HIS A 84 -8.36 2.25 13.51
N GLU A 85 -8.39 3.34 14.26
CA GLU A 85 -8.71 4.68 13.76
C GLU A 85 -7.69 5.15 12.72
N LYS A 86 -6.39 4.94 13.00
CA LYS A 86 -5.32 5.28 12.07
C LYS A 86 -5.32 4.35 10.86
N ALA A 87 -5.58 3.06 11.07
CA ALA A 87 -5.72 2.08 10.00
C ALA A 87 -6.81 2.49 9.02
N VAL A 88 -7.99 2.89 9.53
CA VAL A 88 -9.12 3.35 8.71
C VAL A 88 -8.73 4.52 7.83
N ALA A 89 -8.02 5.52 8.36
CA ALA A 89 -7.61 6.69 7.60
C ALA A 89 -6.74 6.33 6.38
N ASP A 90 -5.76 5.46 6.58
CA ASP A 90 -4.84 5.02 5.52
C ASP A 90 -5.48 4.05 4.52
N LEU A 91 -6.24 3.09 5.03
CA LEU A 91 -6.88 2.06 4.20
C LEU A 91 -7.99 2.64 3.33
N LYS A 92 -8.68 3.70 3.77
CA LYS A 92 -9.63 4.45 2.92
C LYS A 92 -8.95 5.04 1.70
N ILE A 93 -7.75 5.61 1.85
CA ILE A 93 -7.00 6.20 0.74
C ILE A 93 -6.59 5.10 -0.25
N ALA A 94 -6.02 4.01 0.25
CA ALA A 94 -5.60 2.88 -0.57
C ALA A 94 -6.79 2.16 -1.25
N GLY A 95 -7.94 2.09 -0.58
CA GLY A 95 -9.17 1.46 -1.05
C GLY A 95 -9.96 2.28 -2.08
N ALA A 96 -9.81 3.60 -2.08
CA ALA A 96 -10.57 4.51 -2.94
C ALA A 96 -10.19 4.40 -4.42
N GLN A 97 -8.94 4.04 -4.75
CA GLN A 97 -8.51 3.96 -6.14
C GLN A 97 -8.97 2.64 -6.79
N LYS A 98 -10.09 2.69 -7.51
CA LYS A 98 -10.64 1.56 -8.27
C LYS A 98 -9.59 0.99 -9.23
N GLY A 99 -9.49 -0.34 -9.28
CA GLY A 99 -8.54 -1.05 -10.16
C GLY A 99 -7.10 -1.12 -9.64
N SER A 100 -6.75 -0.39 -8.57
CA SER A 100 -5.45 -0.55 -7.91
C SER A 100 -5.33 -1.96 -7.33
N ARG A 101 -4.14 -2.58 -7.45
CA ARG A 101 -3.82 -3.87 -6.82
C ARG A 101 -4.03 -3.88 -5.31
N TRP A 102 -4.00 -2.70 -4.68
CA TRP A 102 -4.16 -2.52 -3.24
C TRP A 102 -5.61 -2.35 -2.81
N SER A 103 -6.51 -1.99 -3.71
CA SER A 103 -7.86 -1.55 -3.34
C SER A 103 -8.68 -2.66 -2.69
N GLY A 104 -8.61 -3.89 -3.20
CA GLY A 104 -9.30 -5.05 -2.63
C GLY A 104 -8.83 -5.38 -1.22
N ASP A 105 -7.51 -5.49 -1.01
CA ASP A 105 -6.94 -5.80 0.31
C ASP A 105 -7.14 -4.62 1.28
N ALA A 106 -7.01 -3.38 0.81
CA ALA A 106 -7.26 -2.20 1.61
C ALA A 106 -8.71 -2.16 2.14
N ASN A 107 -9.69 -2.40 1.28
CA ASN A 107 -11.11 -2.44 1.68
C ASN A 107 -11.41 -3.59 2.64
N PHE A 108 -10.76 -4.75 2.49
CA PHE A 108 -10.88 -5.85 3.46
C PHE A 108 -10.39 -5.45 4.85
N TYR A 109 -9.17 -4.93 4.96
CA TYR A 109 -8.63 -4.50 6.26
C TYR A 109 -9.33 -3.26 6.81
N LEU A 110 -9.91 -2.43 5.93
CA LEU A 110 -10.75 -1.30 6.32
C LEU A 110 -12.02 -1.78 7.02
N GLY A 111 -12.74 -2.73 6.43
CA GLY A 111 -13.92 -3.36 7.04
C GLY A 111 -13.60 -3.93 8.42
N ARG A 112 -12.54 -4.74 8.53
CA ARG A 112 -12.09 -5.29 9.81
C ARG A 112 -11.71 -4.24 10.85
N SER A 113 -11.15 -3.11 10.42
CA SER A 113 -10.81 -2.01 11.33
C SER A 113 -12.07 -1.28 11.79
N LEU A 114 -13.08 -1.14 10.94
CA LEU A 114 -14.35 -0.53 11.29
C LEU A 114 -15.18 -1.43 12.22
N GLU A 115 -15.20 -2.74 12.00
CA GLU A 115 -15.82 -3.72 12.92
C GLU A 115 -15.22 -3.59 14.32
N ALA A 116 -13.89 -3.60 14.42
CA ALA A 116 -13.20 -3.45 15.71
C ALA A 116 -13.53 -2.11 16.40
N LEU A 117 -13.73 -1.02 15.64
CA LEU A 117 -14.16 0.27 16.18
C LEU A 117 -15.64 0.26 16.61
N ALA A 118 -16.50 -0.42 15.86
CA ALA A 118 -17.91 -0.59 16.20
C ALA A 118 -18.08 -1.36 17.51
N GLU A 119 -17.31 -2.44 17.68
CA GLU A 119 -17.26 -3.24 18.91
C GLU A 119 -16.73 -2.42 20.11
N ALA A 120 -15.69 -1.60 19.89
CA ALA A 120 -15.11 -0.77 20.94
C ALA A 120 -15.98 0.43 21.33
N SER A 121 -16.91 0.87 20.48
CA SER A 121 -17.75 2.05 20.69
C SER A 121 -19.21 1.78 20.31
N PRO A 122 -20.02 1.20 21.23
CA PRO A 122 -21.41 0.85 20.98
C PRO A 122 -22.28 2.01 20.50
N GLN A 123 -21.98 3.27 20.89
CA GLN A 123 -22.74 4.45 20.42
C GLN A 123 -22.48 4.78 18.94
N ALA A 124 -21.34 4.37 18.39
CA ALA A 124 -20.96 4.59 16.98
C ALA A 124 -21.07 3.32 16.13
N SER A 125 -21.52 2.21 16.75
CA SER A 125 -21.58 0.87 16.15
C SER A 125 -22.39 0.84 14.86
N GLY A 126 -23.55 1.51 14.81
CA GLY A 126 -24.37 1.57 13.58
C GLY A 126 -23.64 2.20 12.40
N ARG A 127 -22.96 3.34 12.62
CA ARG A 127 -22.23 4.07 11.55
C ARG A 127 -21.00 3.30 11.06
N TYR A 128 -20.30 2.60 11.96
CA TYR A 128 -19.13 1.80 11.58
C TYR A 128 -19.53 0.44 11.01
N GLY A 129 -20.64 -0.15 11.46
CA GLY A 129 -21.18 -1.41 10.94
C GLY A 129 -21.62 -1.29 9.49
N GLU A 130 -22.44 -0.29 9.14
CA GLU A 130 -22.85 -0.04 7.74
C GLU A 130 -21.64 0.18 6.82
N ALA A 131 -20.66 0.95 7.29
CA ALA A 131 -19.43 1.18 6.55
C ALA A 131 -18.63 -0.13 6.40
N ALA A 132 -18.51 -0.93 7.46
CA ALA A 132 -17.81 -2.21 7.42
C ALA A 132 -18.45 -3.19 6.43
N GLU A 133 -19.77 -3.28 6.40
CA GLU A 133 -20.51 -4.12 5.45
C GLU A 133 -20.28 -3.70 4.01
N ALA A 134 -20.34 -2.40 3.71
CA ALA A 134 -20.09 -1.87 2.36
C ALA A 134 -18.67 -2.21 1.85
N TYR A 135 -17.67 -2.15 2.72
CA TYR A 135 -16.29 -2.51 2.38
C TYR A 135 -16.05 -4.03 2.40
N GLY A 136 -16.76 -4.76 3.27
CA GLY A 136 -16.72 -6.22 3.38
C GLY A 136 -17.32 -6.94 2.16
N GLN A 137 -18.38 -6.39 1.56
CA GLN A 137 -18.95 -6.88 0.30
C GLN A 137 -17.95 -6.78 -0.86
N CYS A 138 -17.16 -5.70 -0.92
CA CYS A 138 -16.06 -5.56 -1.88
C CYS A 138 -14.95 -6.61 -1.64
N ALA A 139 -14.75 -7.04 -0.40
CA ALA A 139 -13.78 -8.08 -0.04
C ALA A 139 -14.30 -9.52 -0.28
N ALA A 140 -15.61 -9.77 -0.16
CA ALA A 140 -16.21 -11.07 -0.45
C ALA A 140 -15.95 -11.52 -1.89
N ILE A 141 -15.96 -10.56 -2.83
CA ILE A 141 -15.58 -10.79 -4.24
C ILE A 141 -14.12 -11.28 -4.34
N ARG A 142 -13.20 -10.73 -3.54
CA ARG A 142 -11.79 -11.19 -3.50
C ARG A 142 -11.63 -12.54 -2.81
N LEU A 143 -12.36 -12.83 -1.74
CA LEU A 143 -12.31 -14.15 -1.10
C LEU A 143 -12.80 -15.24 -2.07
N ALA A 144 -13.88 -14.97 -2.82
CA ALA A 144 -14.35 -15.84 -3.89
C ALA A 144 -13.30 -15.98 -5.01
N ALA A 145 -12.65 -14.89 -5.42
CA ALA A 145 -11.59 -14.90 -6.44
C ALA A 145 -10.32 -15.65 -5.98
N LEU A 146 -9.90 -15.51 -4.71
CA LEU A 146 -8.73 -16.21 -4.18
C LEU A 146 -8.99 -17.70 -3.97
N LYS A 147 -10.19 -18.07 -3.49
CA LYS A 147 -10.58 -19.49 -3.37
C LYS A 147 -10.63 -20.17 -4.74
N THR A 148 -11.10 -19.48 -5.77
CA THR A 148 -11.12 -20.01 -7.14
C THR A 148 -9.71 -20.12 -7.75
N VAL A 149 -8.82 -19.15 -7.49
CA VAL A 149 -7.41 -19.23 -7.92
C VAL A 149 -6.66 -20.35 -7.18
N ALA A 150 -6.85 -20.48 -5.87
CA ALA A 150 -6.27 -21.56 -5.07
C ALA A 150 -6.81 -22.94 -5.49
N ALA A 151 -8.09 -23.03 -5.89
CA ALA A 151 -8.67 -24.25 -6.45
C ALA A 151 -8.09 -24.60 -7.84
N ARG A 152 -7.78 -23.60 -8.67
CA ARG A 152 -7.11 -23.79 -9.98
C ARG A 152 -5.63 -24.16 -9.88
N GLN A 153 -4.95 -23.72 -8.81
CA GLN A 153 -3.54 -24.02 -8.55
C GLN A 153 -3.32 -25.32 -7.76
N ARG A 154 -4.39 -26.01 -7.34
CA ARG A 154 -4.26 -27.37 -6.80
C ARG A 154 -3.79 -28.29 -7.93
N PRO A 155 -2.58 -28.88 -7.87
CA PRO A 155 -2.13 -29.80 -8.89
C PRO A 155 -3.09 -31.00 -8.92
N ALA A 156 -3.51 -31.41 -10.12
CA ALA A 156 -4.37 -32.57 -10.37
C ALA A 156 -3.77 -33.92 -9.89
N ALA A 157 -2.59 -33.90 -9.29
CA ALA A 157 -1.88 -35.07 -8.80
C ALA A 157 -2.48 -35.68 -7.51
N LEU A 158 -3.29 -34.94 -6.74
CA LEU A 158 -3.84 -35.43 -5.48
C LEU A 158 -5.10 -36.31 -5.63
N SER A 159 -5.74 -36.35 -6.80
CA SER A 159 -6.90 -37.23 -7.06
C SER A 159 -6.53 -38.62 -7.57
N ALA A 160 -5.25 -38.91 -7.85
CA ALA A 160 -4.82 -40.19 -8.41
C ALA A 160 -4.55 -41.29 -7.37
N ASN A 161 -4.28 -40.94 -6.10
CA ASN A 161 -3.83 -41.91 -5.09
C ASN A 161 -4.94 -42.52 -4.21
N LEU A 162 -6.22 -42.20 -4.43
CA LEU A 162 -7.33 -42.78 -3.66
C LEU A 162 -8.03 -43.97 -4.32
N ARG A 163 -7.59 -44.40 -5.51
CA ARG A 163 -8.12 -45.61 -6.18
C ARG A 163 -7.24 -46.86 -6.03
N ALA A 164 -6.12 -46.77 -5.32
CA ALA A 164 -5.16 -47.88 -5.17
C ALA A 164 -5.26 -48.64 -3.84
N PHE A 165 -6.22 -48.32 -2.96
CA PHE A 165 -6.32 -48.92 -1.61
C PHE A 165 -7.64 -49.63 -1.31
N THR A 166 -8.47 -49.87 -2.34
CA THR A 166 -9.66 -50.72 -2.22
C THR A 166 -9.56 -51.83 -3.26
N SER A 167 -8.76 -52.86 -2.98
CA SER A 167 -8.88 -54.18 -3.57
C SER A 167 -8.50 -55.24 -2.55
#